data_AF-A0A965CLG0-F1
#
_entry.id   AF-A0A965CLG0-F1
#
_cell.length_a   1.000
_cell.length_b   1.000
_cell.length_c   1.000
_cell.angle_alpha   90.00
_cell.angle_beta   90.00
_cell.angle_gamma   90.00
#
_symmetry.space_group_name_H-M   'P 1'
#
loop_
_entity.id
_entity.type
_entity.pdbx_description
1 polymer ?
#
loop_
_entity_poly.entity_id
_entity_poly.type
_entity_poly.pdbx_seq_one_letter_code
_entity_poly.pdbx_strand_id
1 'polypeptide(L)'
;MADFKQLVFSGVQPTGNLHLGNYLGAIVKFVELQKSHECIYCVVDLHAITVPQDPQQLTSSIREVTAAFIACGIDPKAHIIFNQSQVPEHAELAWVFNCVARLGWLNRMTQFKEKAGKDRENASVGLYAYPALMAADILVYRATHVPVGEDQKQHLELSRDIAQKFNNDFSESIARTGFGDAFFPLPEPLIQGPATRVMSLRDGTKKMSKSDPSDYSRINLTDDADAIAQKVRKAKTDPEPLSSEEEGLKPRPEADNLVGIYAALSGSTKSAVLKE
;
A
#
# COMPACT_ATOMS: atom_id res chain seq x y z
N MET A 1 16.04 -19.38 20.11
CA MET A 1 15.16 -18.76 19.13
C MET A 1 14.37 -17.67 19.80
N ALA A 2 14.70 -16.44 19.43
CA ALA A 2 13.98 -15.24 19.80
C ALA A 2 12.53 -15.42 19.40
N ASP A 3 11.64 -15.17 20.36
CA ASP A 3 10.20 -15.23 20.16
C ASP A 3 9.70 -13.83 19.84
N PHE A 4 9.07 -13.66 18.67
CA PHE A 4 8.55 -12.39 18.20
C PHE A 4 7.03 -12.43 18.19
N LYS A 5 6.41 -11.50 18.91
CA LYS A 5 4.97 -11.31 18.90
C LYS A 5 4.50 -11.01 17.47
N GLN A 6 3.44 -11.70 17.03
CA GLN A 6 2.84 -11.42 15.73
C GLN A 6 2.33 -9.98 15.67
N LEU A 7 2.88 -9.24 14.72
CA LEU A 7 2.61 -7.83 14.49
C LEU A 7 2.66 -7.54 12.99
N VAL A 8 1.62 -6.88 12.49
CA VAL A 8 1.48 -6.46 11.10
C VAL A 8 1.86 -4.99 10.98
N PHE A 9 2.78 -4.66 10.07
CA PHE A 9 3.08 -3.28 9.70
C PHE A 9 2.60 -2.98 8.28
N SER A 10 1.86 -1.89 8.11
CA SER A 10 1.39 -1.43 6.81
C SER A 10 1.75 0.04 6.60
N GLY A 11 2.57 0.31 5.57
CA GLY A 11 2.92 1.67 5.15
C GLY A 11 2.05 2.13 3.97
N VAL A 12 1.52 3.35 4.04
CA VAL A 12 0.68 3.92 2.97
C VAL A 12 1.13 5.34 2.63
N GLN A 13 1.38 5.58 1.34
CA GLN A 13 1.81 6.90 0.89
C GLN A 13 0.67 7.93 0.99
N PRO A 14 0.95 9.15 1.47
CA PRO A 14 0.00 10.25 1.50
C PRO A 14 -0.22 10.81 0.09
N THR A 15 -0.97 10.06 -0.72
CA THR A 15 -1.14 10.36 -2.14
C THR A 15 -2.26 11.36 -2.42
N GLY A 16 -3.09 11.71 -1.43
CA GLY A 16 -4.24 12.61 -1.54
C GLY A 16 -5.31 12.10 -2.52
N ASN A 17 -6.52 12.67 -2.46
CA ASN A 17 -7.62 12.33 -3.38
C ASN A 17 -7.90 10.83 -3.46
N LEU A 18 -8.14 10.22 -2.30
CA LEU A 18 -8.48 8.79 -2.24
C LEU A 18 -9.76 8.52 -3.02
N HIS A 19 -9.76 7.42 -3.77
CA HIS A 19 -10.89 6.99 -4.58
C HIS A 19 -11.31 5.56 -4.25
N LEU A 20 -12.46 5.14 -4.80
CA LEU A 20 -13.06 3.83 -4.57
C LEU A 20 -12.08 2.67 -4.82
N GLY A 21 -11.22 2.80 -5.84
CA GLY A 21 -10.15 1.83 -6.09
C GLY A 21 -9.14 1.67 -4.94
N ASN A 22 -8.81 2.73 -4.20
CA ASN A 22 -7.96 2.62 -3.00
C ASN A 22 -8.70 1.93 -1.86
N TYR A 23 -9.98 2.27 -1.67
CA TYR A 23 -10.83 1.69 -0.63
C TYR A 23 -10.98 0.17 -0.81
N LEU A 24 -11.49 -0.27 -1.96
CA LEU A 24 -11.70 -1.69 -2.27
C LEU A 24 -10.39 -2.45 -2.47
N GLY A 25 -9.33 -1.77 -2.92
CA GLY A 25 -8.04 -2.40 -3.19
C GLY A 25 -7.20 -2.68 -1.94
N ALA A 26 -7.28 -1.81 -0.93
CA ALA A 26 -6.39 -1.85 0.24
C ALA A 26 -7.11 -1.59 1.57
N ILE A 27 -7.88 -0.50 1.71
CA ILE A 27 -8.40 -0.06 3.01
C ILE A 27 -9.35 -1.10 3.62
N VAL A 28 -10.26 -1.69 2.82
CA VAL A 28 -11.16 -2.75 3.29
C VAL A 28 -10.37 -3.94 3.86
N LYS A 29 -9.24 -4.28 3.23
CA LYS A 29 -8.38 -5.37 3.67
C LYS A 29 -7.65 -5.05 4.97
N PHE A 30 -7.29 -3.78 5.18
CA PHE A 30 -6.73 -3.31 6.45
C PHE A 30 -7.75 -3.38 7.58
N VAL A 31 -8.98 -2.96 7.32
CA VAL A 31 -10.08 -3.04 8.29
C VAL A 31 -10.34 -4.49 8.70
N GLU A 32 -10.24 -5.44 7.76
CA GLU A 32 -10.38 -6.86 8.06
C GLU A 32 -9.19 -7.42 8.85
N LEU A 33 -7.95 -7.03 8.52
CA LEU A 33 -6.75 -7.50 9.23
C LEU A 33 -6.77 -7.19 10.71
N GLN A 34 -7.22 -5.99 11.07
CA GLN A 34 -7.22 -5.52 12.45
C GLN A 34 -8.06 -6.44 13.37
N LYS A 35 -9.04 -7.17 12.83
CA LYS A 35 -9.87 -8.12 13.58
C LYS A 35 -9.10 -9.35 14.06
N SER A 36 -8.01 -9.70 13.39
CA SER A 36 -7.25 -10.93 13.62
C SER A 36 -5.80 -10.68 14.04
N HIS A 37 -5.27 -9.47 13.85
CA HIS A 37 -3.88 -9.13 14.10
C HIS A 37 -3.72 -7.78 14.78
N GLU A 38 -2.69 -7.64 15.61
CA GLU A 38 -2.20 -6.32 15.98
C GLU A 38 -1.57 -5.65 14.77
N CYS A 39 -2.02 -4.43 14.50
CA CYS A 39 -1.68 -3.70 13.29
C CYS A 39 -1.10 -2.33 13.63
N ILE A 40 -0.08 -1.96 12.86
CA ILE A 40 0.51 -0.62 12.80
C ILE A 40 0.29 -0.08 11.39
N TYR A 41 -0.42 1.05 11.29
CA TYR A 41 -0.65 1.77 10.04
C TYR A 41 0.16 3.06 10.05
N CYS A 42 1.13 3.13 9.14
CA CYS A 42 2.04 4.26 9.02
C CYS A 42 1.74 5.05 7.74
N VAL A 43 1.42 6.33 7.88
CA VAL A 43 1.36 7.26 6.74
C VAL A 43 2.79 7.68 6.40
N VAL A 44 3.33 7.18 5.29
CA VAL A 44 4.76 7.26 4.96
C VAL A 44 5.16 8.54 4.23
N ASP A 45 5.16 9.66 4.94
CA ASP A 45 5.50 10.98 4.38
C ASP A 45 6.99 11.14 4.02
N LEU A 46 7.93 10.48 4.71
CA LEU A 46 9.35 10.47 4.33
C LEU A 46 9.57 9.75 3.00
N HIS A 47 8.79 8.70 2.69
CA HIS A 47 8.82 8.07 1.36
C HIS A 47 8.25 8.97 0.27
N ALA A 48 7.22 9.78 0.59
CA ALA A 48 6.58 10.65 -0.38
C ALA A 48 7.55 11.70 -0.97
N ILE A 49 8.46 12.22 -0.14
CA ILE A 49 9.43 13.24 -0.54
C ILE A 49 10.63 12.70 -1.33
N THR A 50 10.67 11.40 -1.66
CA THR A 50 11.68 10.83 -2.58
C THR A 50 11.52 11.35 -4.01
N VAL A 51 10.36 11.92 -4.32
CA VAL A 51 10.04 12.70 -5.52
C VAL A 51 9.52 14.09 -5.13
N PRO A 52 9.54 15.09 -6.03
CA PRO A 52 9.05 16.43 -5.71
C PRO A 52 7.60 16.43 -5.21
N GLN A 53 7.34 17.22 -4.16
CA GLN A 53 6.02 17.38 -3.55
C GLN A 53 5.71 18.87 -3.39
N ASP A 54 4.42 19.23 -3.50
CA ASP A 54 3.95 20.51 -2.98
C ASP A 54 3.78 20.40 -1.44
N PRO A 55 4.43 21.26 -0.64
CA PRO A 55 4.39 21.15 0.83
C PRO A 55 2.99 21.26 1.45
N GLN A 56 2.14 22.12 0.90
CA GLN A 56 0.78 22.32 1.43
C GLN A 56 -0.09 21.11 1.09
N GLN A 57 0.01 20.62 -0.15
CA GLN A 57 -0.69 19.44 -0.61
C GLN A 57 -0.27 18.19 0.16
N LEU A 58 1.02 18.01 0.43
CA LEU A 58 1.51 16.87 1.21
C LEU A 58 0.92 16.88 2.63
N THR A 59 0.94 18.03 3.29
CA THR A 59 0.35 18.20 4.63
C THR A 59 -1.15 17.86 4.63
N SER A 60 -1.89 18.34 3.64
CA SER A 60 -3.31 18.01 3.48
C SER A 60 -3.51 16.52 3.23
N SER A 61 -2.70 15.92 2.37
CA SER A 61 -2.80 14.51 1.98
C SER A 61 -2.52 13.56 3.14
N ILE A 62 -1.57 13.90 4.03
CA ILE A 62 -1.31 13.13 5.25
C ILE A 62 -2.58 13.07 6.11
N ARG A 63 -3.20 14.23 6.38
CA ARG A 63 -4.42 14.32 7.19
C ARG A 63 -5.60 13.62 6.53
N GLU A 64 -5.77 13.77 5.22
CA GLU A 64 -6.84 13.14 4.45
C GLU A 64 -6.75 11.61 4.51
N VAL A 65 -5.56 11.04 4.32
CA VAL A 65 -5.35 9.59 4.40
C VAL A 65 -5.62 9.08 5.82
N THR A 66 -5.11 9.76 6.85
CA THR A 66 -5.40 9.39 8.24
C THR A 66 -6.89 9.46 8.55
N ALA A 67 -7.58 10.52 8.13
CA ALA A 67 -9.02 10.66 8.33
C ALA A 67 -9.81 9.56 7.60
N ALA A 68 -9.42 9.22 6.37
CA ALA A 68 -10.05 8.15 5.60
C ALA A 68 -9.90 6.78 6.28
N PHE A 69 -8.73 6.47 6.85
CA PHE A 69 -8.53 5.22 7.58
C PHE A 69 -9.50 5.07 8.75
N ILE A 70 -9.62 6.12 9.56
CA ILE A 70 -10.52 6.14 10.71
C ILE A 70 -11.98 6.04 10.24
N ALA A 71 -12.35 6.84 9.24
CA ALA A 71 -13.71 6.85 8.69
C ALA A 71 -14.11 5.51 8.05
N CYS A 72 -13.17 4.78 7.45
CA CYS A 72 -13.41 3.47 6.87
C CYS A 72 -13.47 2.34 7.90
N GLY A 73 -13.17 2.61 9.16
CA GLY A 73 -13.34 1.65 10.26
C GLY A 73 -12.06 1.07 10.85
N ILE A 74 -10.88 1.66 10.59
CA ILE A 74 -9.69 1.35 11.39
C ILE A 74 -9.86 2.02 12.76
N ASP A 75 -9.81 1.23 13.83
CA ASP A 75 -9.97 1.72 15.21
C ASP A 75 -8.63 2.20 15.79
N PRO A 76 -8.41 3.52 15.93
CA PRO A 76 -7.17 4.06 16.48
C PRO A 76 -7.02 3.83 18.00
N LYS A 77 -8.04 3.29 18.69
CA LYS A 77 -7.94 2.91 20.10
C LYS A 77 -7.43 1.49 20.28
N ALA A 78 -7.73 0.60 19.33
CA ALA A 78 -7.27 -0.78 19.34
C ALA A 78 -5.93 -0.96 18.62
N HIS A 79 -5.64 -0.10 17.62
CA HIS A 79 -4.47 -0.21 16.75
C HIS A 79 -3.76 1.13 16.58
N ILE A 80 -2.52 1.09 16.10
CA ILE A 80 -1.68 2.28 15.97
C ILE A 80 -1.85 2.85 14.56
N ILE A 81 -2.20 4.15 14.48
CA ILE A 81 -2.17 4.93 13.25
C ILE A 81 -1.31 6.17 13.50
N PHE A 82 -0.28 6.39 12.70
CA PHE A 82 0.63 7.53 12.88
C PHE A 82 1.26 8.02 11.57
N ASN A 83 1.88 9.19 11.64
CA ASN A 83 2.65 9.77 10.54
C ASN A 83 4.14 9.46 10.71
N GLN A 84 4.79 8.97 9.66
CA GLN A 84 6.17 8.44 9.70
C GLN A 84 7.18 9.45 10.26
N SER A 85 7.18 10.69 9.76
CA SER A 85 8.12 11.73 10.20
C SER A 85 7.97 12.16 11.67
N GLN A 86 6.89 11.76 12.35
CA GLN A 86 6.68 12.05 13.78
C GLN A 86 7.40 11.07 14.71
N VAL A 87 8.02 10.02 14.16
CA VAL A 87 8.77 9.02 14.91
C VAL A 87 10.21 9.00 14.38
N PRO A 88 11.15 9.71 15.03
CA PRO A 88 12.51 9.90 14.52
C PRO A 88 13.29 8.59 14.34
N GLU A 89 12.94 7.55 15.08
CA GLU A 89 13.56 6.23 15.05
C GLU A 89 13.52 5.59 13.66
N HIS A 90 12.54 5.96 12.81
CA HIS A 90 12.51 5.53 11.41
C HIS A 90 13.74 6.01 10.64
N ALA A 91 14.10 7.29 10.77
CA ALA A 91 15.25 7.88 10.08
C ALA A 91 16.57 7.44 10.71
N GLU A 92 16.61 7.32 12.04
CA GLU A 92 17.79 6.85 12.77
C GLU A 92 18.14 5.40 12.40
N LEU A 93 17.15 4.50 12.42
CA LEU A 93 17.37 3.10 12.05
C LEU A 93 17.67 2.95 10.56
N ALA A 94 17.07 3.79 9.70
CA ALA A 94 17.40 3.80 8.27
C ALA A 94 18.87 4.15 8.04
N TRP A 95 19.44 5.08 8.82
CA TRP A 95 20.88 5.37 8.75
C TRP A 95 21.72 4.16 9.14
N VAL A 96 21.38 3.48 10.23
CA VAL A 96 22.06 2.23 10.64
C VAL A 96 21.95 1.17 9.54
N PHE A 97 20.79 1.01 8.92
CA PHE A 97 20.58 0.04 7.85
C PHE A 97 21.29 0.41 6.55
N ASN A 98 21.53 1.69 6.26
CA ASN A 98 22.42 2.09 5.17
C ASN A 98 23.86 1.60 5.38
N CYS A 99 24.32 1.43 6.63
CA CYS A 99 25.62 0.84 6.94
C CYS A 99 25.63 -0.70 6.86
N VAL A 100 24.47 -1.35 6.84
CA VAL A 100 24.31 -2.81 6.73
C VAL A 100 24.10 -3.23 5.27
N ALA A 101 23.22 -2.51 4.56
CA ALA A 101 22.84 -2.79 3.19
C ALA A 101 24.02 -2.58 2.23
N ARG A 102 24.20 -3.51 1.30
CA ARG A 102 25.25 -3.40 0.28
C ARG A 102 24.74 -2.63 -0.94
N LEU A 103 25.59 -1.77 -1.52
CA LEU A 103 25.28 -1.07 -2.78
C LEU A 103 24.79 -2.02 -3.88
N GLY A 104 25.39 -3.21 -3.99
CA GLY A 104 24.99 -4.22 -4.97
C GLY A 104 23.53 -4.71 -4.81
N TRP A 105 22.97 -4.66 -3.60
CA TRP A 105 21.57 -5.02 -3.35
C TRP A 105 20.62 -3.95 -3.87
N LEU A 106 20.91 -2.68 -3.54
CA LEU A 106 20.14 -1.51 -3.99
C LEU A 106 20.22 -1.35 -5.52
N ASN A 107 21.39 -1.58 -6.13
CA ASN A 107 21.59 -1.53 -7.59
C ASN A 107 20.71 -2.53 -8.38
N ARG A 108 20.19 -3.58 -7.73
CA ARG A 108 19.32 -4.58 -8.36
C ARG A 108 17.83 -4.24 -8.24
N MET A 109 17.47 -3.21 -7.48
CA MET A 109 16.07 -2.81 -7.30
C MET A 109 15.47 -2.35 -8.62
N THR A 110 14.42 -3.05 -9.05
CA THR A 110 13.69 -2.79 -10.30
C THR A 110 13.04 -1.40 -10.27
N GLN A 111 12.38 -1.08 -9.15
CA GLN A 111 11.71 0.21 -8.97
C GLN A 111 12.66 1.41 -9.07
N PHE A 112 13.90 1.30 -8.59
CA PHE A 112 14.89 2.37 -8.77
C PHE A 112 15.23 2.54 -10.26
N LYS A 113 15.49 1.45 -10.98
CA LYS A 113 15.82 1.50 -12.42
C LYS A 113 14.67 2.08 -13.25
N GLU A 114 13.44 1.75 -12.90
CA GLU A 114 12.24 2.25 -13.59
C GLU A 114 12.00 3.74 -13.28
N LYS A 115 12.05 4.14 -12.00
CA LYS A 115 11.78 5.53 -11.59
C LYS A 115 12.91 6.50 -11.96
N ALA A 116 14.17 6.08 -11.87
CA ALA A 116 15.31 6.89 -12.30
C ALA A 116 15.40 7.01 -13.83
N GLY A 117 14.78 6.07 -14.57
CA GLY A 117 14.74 6.08 -16.02
C GLY A 117 16.13 6.03 -16.66
N LYS A 118 16.29 6.78 -17.76
CA LYS A 118 17.54 6.83 -18.54
C LYS A 118 18.62 7.68 -17.89
N ASP A 119 18.23 8.68 -17.11
CA ASP A 119 19.13 9.66 -16.50
C ASP A 119 19.27 9.39 -15.00
N ARG A 120 20.03 8.35 -14.69
CA ARG A 120 20.20 7.86 -13.30
C ARG A 120 21.00 8.81 -12.43
N GLU A 121 21.80 9.69 -13.02
CA GLU A 121 22.63 10.66 -12.27
C GLU A 121 21.78 11.76 -11.64
N ASN A 122 20.65 12.10 -12.27
CA ASN A 122 19.68 13.06 -11.73
C ASN A 122 18.71 12.46 -10.69
N ALA A 123 18.80 11.16 -10.41
CA ALA A 123 17.98 10.54 -9.37
C ALA A 123 18.44 10.99 -7.97
N SER A 124 17.48 11.27 -7.09
CA SER A 124 17.79 11.63 -5.70
C SER A 124 18.38 10.42 -4.94
N VAL A 125 19.28 10.69 -3.99
CA VAL A 125 19.79 9.65 -3.08
C VAL A 125 18.64 9.00 -2.30
N GLY A 126 17.60 9.78 -1.95
CA GLY A 126 16.39 9.26 -1.32
C GLY A 126 15.69 8.20 -2.18
N LEU A 127 15.55 8.43 -3.49
CA LEU A 127 14.98 7.45 -4.42
C LEU A 127 15.82 6.16 -4.54
N TYR A 128 17.13 6.25 -4.29
CA TYR A 128 18.01 5.08 -4.26
C TYR A 128 17.95 4.33 -2.92
N ALA A 129 17.92 5.07 -1.80
CA ALA A 129 18.08 4.53 -0.45
C ALA A 129 16.76 4.22 0.28
N TYR A 130 15.60 4.64 -0.23
CA TYR A 130 14.31 4.38 0.44
C TYR A 130 14.00 2.90 0.73
N PRO A 131 14.53 1.89 0.01
CA PRO A 131 14.33 0.50 0.41
C PRO A 131 14.92 0.18 1.81
N ALA A 132 16.01 0.85 2.21
CA ALA A 132 16.54 0.74 3.57
C ALA A 132 15.67 1.45 4.60
N LEU A 133 15.05 2.58 4.23
CA LEU A 133 14.04 3.25 5.05
C LEU A 133 12.80 2.36 5.23
N MET A 134 12.34 1.67 4.17
CA MET A 134 11.23 0.70 4.28
C MET A 134 11.57 -0.44 5.25
N ALA A 135 12.81 -0.95 5.21
CA ALA A 135 13.26 -1.96 6.18
C ALA A 135 13.22 -1.40 7.62
N ALA A 136 13.66 -0.14 7.82
CA ALA A 136 13.60 0.52 9.12
C ALA A 136 12.16 0.69 9.61
N ASP A 137 11.24 1.08 8.73
CA ASP A 137 9.82 1.24 9.06
C ASP A 137 9.20 -0.04 9.63
N ILE A 138 9.57 -1.19 9.05
CA ILE A 138 9.07 -2.50 9.47
C ILE A 138 9.75 -2.95 10.77
N LEU A 139 11.09 -2.85 10.83
CA LEU A 139 11.90 -3.51 11.85
C LEU A 139 12.05 -2.70 13.14
N VAL A 140 11.81 -1.39 13.13
CA VAL A 140 11.80 -0.56 14.36
C VAL A 140 10.74 -1.06 15.35
N TYR A 141 9.64 -1.60 14.85
CA TYR A 141 8.57 -2.22 15.64
C TYR A 141 8.72 -3.73 15.79
N ARG A 142 9.77 -4.33 15.21
CA ARG A 142 9.92 -5.78 15.06
C ARG A 142 8.67 -6.42 14.44
N ALA A 143 8.11 -5.78 13.41
CA ALA A 143 6.97 -6.33 12.72
C ALA A 143 7.34 -7.64 12.02
N THR A 144 6.46 -8.63 12.18
CA THR A 144 6.64 -9.99 11.67
C THR A 144 5.96 -10.22 10.33
N HIS A 145 4.95 -9.41 9.99
CA HIS A 145 4.16 -9.57 8.79
C HIS A 145 3.94 -8.22 8.12
N VAL A 146 3.95 -8.21 6.78
CA VAL A 146 3.73 -6.99 5.99
C VAL A 146 2.78 -7.31 4.83
N PRO A 147 1.62 -6.62 4.71
CA PRO A 147 0.76 -6.75 3.56
C PRO A 147 1.41 -6.01 2.40
N VAL A 148 1.90 -6.75 1.41
CA VAL A 148 2.59 -6.18 0.24
C VAL A 148 1.95 -6.65 -1.07
N GLY A 149 1.87 -5.73 -2.02
CA GLY A 149 1.59 -6.05 -3.42
C GLY A 149 2.78 -6.73 -4.10
N GLU A 150 2.54 -7.31 -5.28
CA GLU A 150 3.57 -7.99 -6.07
C GLU A 150 4.77 -7.08 -6.37
N ASP A 151 4.49 -5.79 -6.60
CA ASP A 151 5.48 -4.75 -6.91
C ASP A 151 6.44 -4.47 -5.74
N GLN A 152 6.00 -4.65 -4.50
CA GLN A 152 6.79 -4.36 -3.29
C GLN A 152 7.50 -5.58 -2.71
N LYS A 153 7.31 -6.78 -3.27
CA LYS A 153 7.96 -8.01 -2.79
C LYS A 153 9.48 -7.89 -2.74
N GLN A 154 10.10 -7.29 -3.76
CA GLN A 154 11.55 -7.13 -3.80
C GLN A 154 12.11 -6.31 -2.63
N HIS A 155 11.36 -5.29 -2.17
CA HIS A 155 11.76 -4.49 -1.01
C HIS A 155 11.56 -5.21 0.31
N LEU A 156 10.51 -6.04 0.41
CA LEU A 156 10.32 -6.89 1.58
C LEU A 156 11.45 -7.92 1.71
N GLU A 157 11.87 -8.53 0.60
CA GLU A 157 13.04 -9.42 0.59
C GLU A 157 14.32 -8.68 1.00
N LEU A 158 14.53 -7.45 0.53
CA LEU A 158 15.66 -6.65 1.02
C LEU A 158 15.58 -6.40 2.54
N SER A 159 14.39 -6.15 3.07
CA SER A 159 14.19 -5.96 4.51
C SER A 159 14.58 -7.21 5.31
N ARG A 160 14.26 -8.40 4.78
CA ARG A 160 14.69 -9.70 5.32
C ARG A 160 16.20 -9.88 5.24
N ASP A 161 16.82 -9.56 4.10
CA ASP A 161 18.27 -9.63 3.90
C ASP A 161 19.03 -8.72 4.90
N ILE A 162 18.53 -7.50 5.11
CA ILE A 162 19.10 -6.54 6.08
C ILE A 162 18.95 -7.08 7.50
N ALA A 163 17.77 -7.56 7.89
CA ALA A 163 17.53 -8.15 9.22
C ALA A 163 18.45 -9.35 9.49
N GLN A 164 18.53 -10.28 8.53
CA GLN A 164 19.37 -11.46 8.64
C GLN A 164 20.85 -11.11 8.77
N LYS A 165 21.33 -10.15 7.96
CA LYS A 165 22.70 -9.69 8.04
C LYS A 165 22.99 -9.02 9.39
N PHE A 166 22.11 -8.16 9.87
CA PHE A 166 22.26 -7.52 11.18
C PHE A 166 22.33 -8.56 12.30
N ASN A 167 21.40 -9.52 12.32
CA ASN A 167 21.39 -10.58 13.32
C ASN A 167 22.70 -11.40 13.31
N ASN A 168 23.25 -11.69 12.14
CA ASN A 168 24.50 -12.45 12.01
C ASN A 168 25.71 -11.63 12.48
N ASP A 169 25.89 -10.42 11.94
CA ASP A 169 27.04 -9.56 12.21
C ASP A 169 27.14 -9.19 13.70
N PHE A 170 25.99 -9.00 14.36
CA PHE A 170 25.93 -8.57 15.76
C PHE A 170 25.55 -9.69 16.74
N SER A 171 25.53 -10.95 16.29
CA SER A 171 25.07 -12.12 17.06
C SER A 171 25.64 -12.20 18.49
N GLU A 172 26.95 -12.01 18.67
CA GLU A 172 27.58 -12.02 20.00
C GLU A 172 27.06 -10.89 20.90
N SER A 173 26.86 -9.69 20.35
CA SER A 173 26.33 -8.54 21.09
C SER A 173 24.86 -8.72 21.45
N ILE A 174 24.06 -9.28 20.54
CA ILE A 174 22.64 -9.60 20.73
C ILE A 174 22.49 -10.62 21.87
N ALA A 175 23.31 -11.69 21.85
CA ALA A 175 23.31 -12.69 22.91
C ALA A 175 23.69 -12.08 24.27
N ARG A 176 24.75 -11.26 24.30
CA ARG A 176 25.21 -10.59 25.53
C ARG A 176 24.20 -9.61 26.12
N THR A 177 23.37 -8.97 25.28
CA THR A 177 22.35 -8.00 25.71
C THR A 177 21.00 -8.64 26.04
N GLY A 178 20.90 -9.97 26.00
CA GLY A 178 19.71 -10.70 26.46
C GLY A 178 18.60 -10.84 25.41
N PHE A 179 18.87 -10.52 24.14
CA PHE A 179 17.90 -10.68 23.05
C PHE A 179 17.89 -12.08 22.42
N GLY A 180 18.69 -13.02 22.95
CA GLY A 180 18.76 -14.38 22.43
C GLY A 180 19.63 -14.48 21.18
N ASP A 181 19.13 -15.16 20.15
CA ASP A 181 19.83 -15.45 18.89
C ASP A 181 19.47 -14.50 17.73
N ALA A 182 18.49 -13.62 17.90
CA ALA A 182 18.12 -12.62 16.89
C ALA A 182 17.53 -11.36 17.52
N PHE A 183 17.89 -10.19 16.99
CA PHE A 183 17.33 -8.90 17.43
C PHE A 183 16.13 -8.48 16.61
N PHE A 184 16.17 -8.74 15.30
CA PHE A 184 15.09 -8.44 14.36
C PHE A 184 14.42 -9.72 13.84
N PRO A 185 13.09 -9.75 13.67
CA PRO A 185 12.43 -10.82 12.94
C PRO A 185 12.76 -10.75 11.45
N LEU A 186 12.50 -11.85 10.74
CA LEU A 186 12.48 -11.86 9.28
C LEU A 186 11.02 -11.68 8.83
N PRO A 187 10.59 -10.48 8.41
CA PRO A 187 9.19 -10.22 8.13
C PRO A 187 8.69 -11.08 6.95
N GLU A 188 7.45 -11.55 7.05
CA GLU A 188 6.80 -12.40 6.05
C GLU A 188 5.73 -11.61 5.26
N PRO A 189 5.55 -11.92 3.97
CA PRO A 189 4.50 -11.30 3.18
C PRO A 189 3.13 -11.81 3.61
N LEU A 190 2.21 -10.89 3.89
CA LEU A 190 0.80 -11.23 4.13
C LEU A 190 0.02 -11.07 2.82
N ILE A 191 -0.26 -12.21 2.16
CA ILE A 191 -0.97 -12.24 0.87
C ILE A 191 -2.47 -12.21 1.12
N GLN A 192 -3.09 -11.05 0.90
CA GLN A 192 -4.52 -10.85 1.13
C GLN A 192 -5.36 -11.10 -0.11
N GLY A 193 -5.24 -12.27 -0.74
CA GLY A 193 -5.99 -12.60 -1.98
C GLY A 193 -5.86 -11.55 -3.11
N PRO A 194 -6.59 -11.70 -4.22
CA PRO A 194 -6.59 -10.69 -5.26
C PRO A 194 -7.15 -9.37 -4.71
N ALA A 195 -6.50 -8.24 -4.99
CA ALA A 195 -7.11 -6.93 -4.74
C ALA A 195 -8.22 -6.69 -5.76
N THR A 196 -9.36 -6.19 -5.29
CA THR A 196 -10.42 -5.74 -6.20
C THR A 196 -9.85 -4.61 -7.05
N ARG A 197 -9.63 -4.92 -8.34
CA ARG A 197 -9.08 -3.96 -9.29
C ARG A 197 -10.22 -3.15 -9.87
N VAL A 198 -10.38 -1.93 -9.37
CA VAL A 198 -11.38 -0.99 -9.87
C VAL A 198 -10.82 -0.22 -11.06
N MET A 199 -11.53 -0.23 -12.17
CA MET A 199 -11.15 0.43 -13.43
C MET A 199 -11.81 1.80 -13.55
N SER A 200 -11.31 2.64 -14.45
CA SER A 200 -11.87 3.96 -14.74
C SER A 200 -13.31 3.84 -15.26
N LEU A 201 -14.19 4.71 -14.78
CA LEU A 201 -15.58 4.80 -15.26
C LEU A 201 -15.67 5.33 -16.70
N ARG A 202 -14.58 5.86 -17.27
CA ARG A 202 -14.53 6.36 -18.65
C ARG A 202 -13.78 5.43 -19.61
N ASP A 203 -12.95 4.54 -19.07
CA ASP A 203 -12.14 3.61 -19.84
C ASP A 203 -11.90 2.34 -19.01
N GLY A 204 -12.70 1.30 -19.25
CA GLY A 204 -12.65 0.04 -18.49
C GLY A 204 -11.33 -0.71 -18.62
N THR A 205 -10.46 -0.32 -19.56
CA THR A 205 -9.13 -0.92 -19.76
C THR A 205 -8.05 -0.29 -18.87
N LYS A 206 -8.32 0.89 -18.30
CA LYS A 206 -7.38 1.63 -17.45
C LYS A 206 -7.78 1.52 -15.98
N LYS A 207 -6.80 1.33 -15.09
CA LYS A 207 -7.04 1.35 -13.64
C LYS A 207 -7.56 2.73 -13.22
N MET A 208 -8.52 2.77 -12.30
CA MET A 208 -8.96 4.03 -11.69
C MET A 208 -7.75 4.74 -11.07
N SER A 209 -7.56 6.02 -11.42
CA SER A 209 -6.39 6.79 -11.01
C SER A 209 -6.77 8.21 -10.62
N LYS A 210 -6.11 8.72 -9.57
CA LYS A 210 -6.15 10.14 -9.19
C LYS A 210 -5.53 11.08 -10.24
N SER A 211 -4.66 10.57 -11.11
CA SER A 211 -3.96 11.38 -12.12
C SER A 211 -4.75 11.57 -13.41
N ASP A 212 -5.92 10.95 -13.55
CA ASP A 212 -6.77 11.13 -14.72
C ASP A 212 -7.38 12.55 -14.68
N PRO A 213 -7.27 13.33 -15.77
CA PRO A 213 -7.78 14.71 -15.81
C PRO A 213 -9.30 14.78 -15.67
N SER A 214 -10.03 13.72 -16.05
CA SER A 214 -11.48 13.69 -15.92
C SER A 214 -11.86 13.20 -14.52
N ASP A 215 -12.51 14.05 -13.73
CA ASP A 215 -13.05 13.63 -12.43
C ASP A 215 -14.15 12.54 -12.57
N TYR A 216 -14.85 12.52 -13.71
CA TYR A 216 -15.82 11.46 -14.05
C TYR A 216 -15.19 10.08 -14.28
N SER A 217 -13.85 9.96 -14.31
CA SER A 217 -13.16 8.66 -14.40
C SER A 217 -13.17 7.89 -13.08
N ARG A 218 -13.47 8.54 -11.95
CA ARG A 218 -13.28 8.00 -10.60
C ARG A 218 -14.39 8.42 -9.65
N ILE A 219 -14.61 7.60 -8.62
CA ILE A 219 -15.44 7.95 -7.46
C ILE A 219 -14.48 8.30 -6.32
N ASN A 220 -14.48 9.56 -5.90
CA ASN A 220 -13.66 9.99 -4.76
C ASN A 220 -14.36 9.57 -3.45
N LEU A 221 -13.59 9.28 -2.39
CA LEU A 221 -14.18 8.93 -1.09
C LEU A 221 -14.89 10.11 -0.41
N THR A 222 -14.67 11.32 -0.92
CA THR A 222 -15.30 12.57 -0.48
C THR A 222 -16.48 12.99 -1.36
N ASP A 223 -16.80 12.25 -2.43
CA ASP A 223 -17.97 12.54 -3.25
C ASP A 223 -19.25 12.35 -2.41
N ASP A 224 -20.20 13.27 -2.57
CA ASP A 224 -21.54 13.11 -2.00
C ASP A 224 -22.40 12.14 -2.82
N ALA A 225 -23.59 11.79 -2.31
CA ALA A 225 -24.48 10.84 -2.95
C ALA A 225 -24.89 11.24 -4.38
N ASP A 226 -25.10 12.54 -4.61
CA ASP A 226 -25.51 13.05 -5.92
C ASP A 226 -24.37 12.97 -6.94
N ALA A 227 -23.15 13.33 -6.53
CA ALA A 227 -21.95 13.22 -7.35
C ALA A 227 -21.66 11.75 -7.70
N ILE A 228 -21.75 10.83 -6.73
CA ILE A 228 -21.59 9.40 -6.97
C ILE A 228 -22.63 8.91 -7.99
N ALA A 229 -23.91 9.21 -7.76
CA ALA A 229 -25.00 8.81 -8.65
C ALA A 229 -24.79 9.36 -10.07
N GLN A 230 -24.36 10.62 -10.20
CA GLN A 230 -24.08 11.24 -11.49
C GLN A 230 -22.90 10.59 -12.21
N LYS A 231 -21.82 10.27 -11.49
CA LYS A 231 -20.63 9.61 -12.04
C LYS A 231 -20.94 8.21 -12.55
N VAL A 232 -21.69 7.43 -11.77
CA VAL A 232 -22.16 6.10 -12.19
C VAL A 232 -23.07 6.19 -13.41
N ARG A 233 -24.04 7.13 -13.45
CA ARG A 233 -24.92 7.34 -14.61
C ARG A 233 -24.18 7.75 -15.88
N LYS A 234 -23.04 8.44 -15.76
CA LYS A 234 -22.20 8.85 -16.89
C LYS A 234 -21.03 7.91 -17.16
N ALA A 235 -20.95 6.78 -16.45
CA ALA A 235 -19.97 5.76 -16.73
C ALA A 235 -20.17 5.28 -18.18
N LYS A 236 -19.06 5.08 -18.88
CA LYS A 236 -19.07 4.54 -20.23
C LYS A 236 -19.57 3.09 -20.14
N THR A 237 -20.45 2.70 -21.04
CA THR A 237 -20.87 1.32 -21.28
C THR A 237 -20.98 1.08 -22.77
N ASP A 238 -21.10 -0.18 -23.17
CA ASP A 238 -21.55 -0.55 -24.50
C ASP A 238 -23.10 -0.59 -24.55
N PRO A 239 -23.72 -0.68 -25.76
CA PRO A 239 -25.18 -0.62 -25.89
C PRO A 239 -25.89 -1.96 -25.66
N GLU A 240 -25.16 -3.05 -25.42
CA GLU A 240 -25.74 -4.38 -25.29
C GLU A 240 -26.34 -4.60 -23.88
N PRO A 241 -27.43 -5.38 -23.75
CA PRO A 241 -27.90 -5.84 -22.44
C PRO A 241 -26.80 -6.60 -21.68
N LEU A 242 -26.80 -6.56 -20.34
CA LEU A 242 -25.85 -7.35 -19.55
C LEU A 242 -26.04 -8.84 -19.81
N SER A 243 -24.93 -9.58 -19.89
CA SER A 243 -24.96 -11.04 -20.01
C SER A 243 -25.41 -11.66 -18.68
N SER A 244 -26.09 -12.80 -18.74
CA SER A 244 -26.43 -13.59 -17.54
C SER A 244 -25.24 -14.38 -16.97
N GLU A 245 -24.13 -14.45 -17.71
CA GLU A 245 -22.93 -15.20 -17.34
C GLU A 245 -21.68 -14.32 -17.35
N GLU A 246 -20.75 -14.59 -16.43
CA GLU A 246 -19.50 -13.82 -16.30
C GLU A 246 -18.63 -13.89 -17.56
N GLU A 247 -18.67 -14.98 -18.32
CA GLU A 247 -17.93 -15.12 -19.58
C GLU A 247 -18.32 -14.05 -20.61
N GLY A 248 -19.58 -13.62 -20.60
CA GLY A 248 -20.07 -12.56 -21.47
C GLY A 248 -19.53 -11.17 -21.12
N LEU A 249 -18.91 -10.98 -19.94
CA LEU A 249 -18.28 -9.72 -19.53
C LEU A 249 -16.84 -9.59 -20.05
N LYS A 250 -16.16 -10.70 -20.38
CA LYS A 250 -14.75 -10.68 -20.81
C LYS A 250 -14.45 -9.70 -21.97
N PRO A 251 -15.25 -9.61 -23.03
CA PRO A 251 -15.02 -8.64 -24.10
C PRO A 251 -15.55 -7.23 -23.78
N ARG A 252 -16.15 -6.99 -22.60
CA ARG A 252 -16.89 -5.79 -22.23
C ARG A 252 -16.33 -5.17 -20.95
N PRO A 253 -15.13 -4.55 -21.00
CA PRO A 253 -14.39 -4.15 -19.81
C PRO A 253 -15.13 -3.09 -18.97
N GLU A 254 -15.92 -2.22 -19.61
CA GLU A 254 -16.75 -1.25 -18.91
C GLU A 254 -17.89 -1.92 -18.12
N ALA A 255 -18.62 -2.85 -18.74
CA ALA A 255 -19.69 -3.60 -18.06
C ALA A 255 -19.12 -4.46 -16.93
N ASP A 256 -18.00 -5.15 -17.18
CA ASP A 256 -17.30 -5.96 -16.19
C ASP A 256 -16.89 -5.14 -14.96
N ASN A 257 -16.42 -3.91 -15.18
CA ASN A 257 -16.03 -3.00 -14.12
C ASN A 257 -17.23 -2.59 -13.25
N LEU A 258 -18.37 -2.21 -13.85
CA LEU A 258 -19.56 -1.82 -13.09
C LEU A 258 -20.15 -2.99 -12.29
N VAL A 259 -20.25 -4.17 -12.90
CA VAL A 259 -20.68 -5.40 -12.20
C VAL A 259 -19.71 -5.76 -11.08
N GLY A 260 -18.41 -5.63 -11.33
CA GLY A 260 -17.37 -5.87 -10.32
C GLY A 260 -17.43 -4.89 -9.14
N ILE A 261 -17.68 -3.60 -9.40
CA ILE A 261 -17.87 -2.58 -8.36
C ILE A 261 -19.09 -2.93 -7.51
N TYR A 262 -20.23 -3.24 -8.14
CA TYR A 262 -21.45 -3.59 -7.42
C TYR A 262 -21.24 -4.85 -6.57
N ALA A 263 -20.70 -5.92 -7.15
CA ALA A 263 -20.39 -7.17 -6.45
C ALA A 263 -19.49 -6.95 -5.23
N ALA A 264 -18.43 -6.16 -5.37
CA ALA A 264 -17.51 -5.87 -4.29
C ALA A 264 -18.16 -5.07 -3.14
N LEU A 265 -19.02 -4.10 -3.47
CA LEU A 265 -19.71 -3.26 -2.46
C LEU A 265 -20.88 -3.99 -1.78
N SER A 266 -21.56 -4.90 -2.48
CA SER A 266 -22.67 -5.68 -1.93
C SER A 266 -22.23 -6.98 -1.24
N GLY A 267 -20.93 -7.28 -1.24
CA GLY A 267 -20.40 -8.53 -0.69
C GLY A 267 -20.85 -9.77 -1.45
N SER A 268 -21.16 -9.63 -2.74
CA SER A 268 -21.67 -10.70 -3.62
C SER A 268 -20.64 -11.10 -4.69
N THR A 269 -20.91 -12.20 -5.40
CA THR A 269 -20.12 -12.58 -6.59
C THR A 269 -20.68 -11.91 -7.83
N LYS A 270 -19.86 -11.70 -8.88
CA LYS A 270 -20.34 -11.17 -10.16
C LYS A 270 -21.48 -12.04 -10.72
N SER A 271 -21.36 -13.37 -10.65
CA SER A 271 -22.43 -14.30 -11.06
C SER A 271 -23.74 -14.11 -10.30
N ALA A 272 -23.70 -13.79 -9.00
CA ALA A 272 -24.93 -13.50 -8.26
C ALA A 272 -25.58 -12.20 -8.73
N VAL A 273 -24.77 -11.17 -8.98
CA VAL A 273 -25.24 -9.86 -9.49
C VAL A 273 -25.87 -9.99 -10.87
N LEU A 274 -25.32 -10.81 -11.76
CA LEU A 274 -25.87 -11.02 -13.10
C LEU A 274 -27.19 -11.82 -13.13
N LYS A 275 -27.58 -12.43 -12.00
CA LYS A 275 -28.80 -13.23 -11.86
C LYS A 275 -29.94 -12.48 -11.17
N GLU A 276 -29.66 -11.30 -10.61
CA GLU A 276 -30.64 -10.38 -10.03
C GLU A 276 -31.43 -9.66 -11.13
#